data_AF-A0A661J5U6-F1
#
_entry.id   AF-A0A661J5U6-F1
#
_cell.length_a   1.000
_cell.length_b   1.000
_cell.length_c   1.000
_cell.angle_alpha   90.00
_cell.angle_beta   90.00
_cell.angle_gamma   90.00
#
_symmetry.space_group_name_H-M   'P 1'
#
loop_
_entity.id
_entity.type
_entity.pdbx_description
1 polymer ?
#
loop_
_entity_poly.entity_id
_entity_poly.type
_entity_poly.pdbx_seq_one_letter_code
_entity_poly.pdbx_strand_id
1 'polypeptide(L)'
;MKLGINGLGRIGKLSLWHQVERRYFAEVVINIGREAGTSLDDIALFIEKDSVYGALHNYLHGCRAQRVIEDLDERKGRMVINGTAVTILRRHRNPRDINWLDHGV
;
A
#
# COMPACT_ATOMS: atom_id res chain seq x y z
N MET A 1 6.90 -0.87 -15.04
CA MET A 1 7.41 -1.90 -14.09
C MET A 1 6.56 -1.86 -12.83
N LYS A 2 6.23 -3.01 -12.25
CA LYS A 2 5.45 -3.11 -11.00
C LYS A 2 6.32 -3.67 -9.89
N LEU A 3 5.97 -3.39 -8.63
CA LEU A 3 6.70 -3.86 -7.46
C LEU A 3 5.81 -4.76 -6.60
N GLY A 4 6.31 -5.95 -6.24
CA GLY A 4 5.69 -6.82 -5.25
C GLY A 4 6.28 -6.64 -3.87
N ILE A 5 5.44 -6.50 -2.85
CA ILE A 5 5.84 -6.49 -1.45
C ILE A 5 5.05 -7.57 -0.71
N ASN A 6 5.74 -8.55 -0.11
CA ASN A 6 5.09 -9.56 0.70
C ASN A 6 5.16 -9.20 2.18
N GLY A 7 4.06 -8.69 2.72
CA GLY A 7 3.88 -8.31 4.11
C GLY A 7 3.72 -6.81 4.30
N LEU A 8 2.57 -6.40 4.83
CA LEU A 8 2.30 -5.01 5.23
C LEU A 8 2.60 -4.80 6.73
N GLY A 9 3.86 -5.07 7.12
CA GLY A 9 4.39 -4.73 8.43
C GLY A 9 4.98 -3.31 8.46
N ARG A 10 5.77 -2.99 9.49
CA ARG A 10 6.47 -1.69 9.56
C ARG A 10 7.42 -1.48 8.39
N ILE A 11 8.24 -2.47 8.06
CA ILE A 11 9.18 -2.39 6.93
C ILE A 11 8.41 -2.24 5.62
N GLY A 12 7.44 -3.11 5.34
CA GLY A 12 6.63 -3.04 4.13
C GLY A 12 5.92 -1.70 3.95
N LYS A 13 5.39 -1.13 5.04
CA LYS A 13 4.76 0.20 5.03
C LYS A 13 5.75 1.31 4.69
N LEU A 14 6.92 1.35 5.34
CA LEU A 14 7.92 2.38 5.06
C LEU A 14 8.56 2.22 3.67
N SER A 15 8.71 0.98 3.20
CA SER A 15 9.08 0.72 1.82
C SER A 15 8.03 1.27 0.87
N LEU A 16 6.73 1.04 1.11
CA LEU A 16 5.67 1.63 0.30
C LEU A 16 5.74 3.16 0.30
N TRP A 17 5.92 3.80 1.47
CA TRP A 17 6.05 5.25 1.59
C TRP A 17 7.20 5.79 0.73
N HIS A 18 8.34 5.12 0.76
CA HIS A 18 9.49 5.49 -0.05
C HIS A 18 9.22 5.33 -1.56
N GLN A 19 8.52 4.27 -1.97
CA GLN A 19 8.23 4.03 -3.39
C GLN A 19 7.18 5.00 -3.94
N VAL A 20 6.15 5.34 -3.16
CA VAL A 20 5.13 6.31 -3.59
C VAL A 20 5.65 7.75 -3.60
N GLU A 21 6.70 8.05 -2.83
CA GLU A 21 7.43 9.32 -2.91
C GLU A 21 8.18 9.42 -4.25
N ARG A 22 8.97 8.38 -4.58
CA ARG A 22 9.78 8.35 -5.80
C ARG A 22 8.98 8.18 -7.09
N ARG A 23 7.78 7.60 -7.00
CA ARG A 23 6.89 7.32 -8.15
C ARG A 23 7.59 6.56 -9.29
N TYR A 24 8.55 5.69 -8.96
CA TYR A 24 9.33 4.92 -9.95
C TYR A 24 8.51 3.78 -10.56
N PHE A 25 7.67 3.13 -9.75
CA PHE A 25 6.80 2.04 -10.17
C PHE A 25 5.41 2.55 -10.51
N ALA A 26 4.83 2.04 -11.59
CA ALA A 26 3.46 2.41 -12.00
C ALA A 26 2.41 1.82 -11.05
N GLU A 27 2.69 0.65 -10.47
CA GLU A 27 1.82 -0.04 -9.53
C GLU A 27 2.64 -0.80 -8.48
N VAL A 28 2.17 -0.77 -7.24
CA VAL A 28 2.72 -1.55 -6.12
C VAL A 28 1.67 -2.56 -5.66
N VAL A 29 2.03 -3.84 -5.66
CA VAL A 29 1.18 -4.94 -5.24
C VAL A 29 1.69 -5.46 -3.91
N ILE A 30 0.85 -5.41 -2.88
CA ILE A 30 1.22 -5.78 -1.52
C ILE A 30 0.38 -6.95 -1.04
N ASN A 31 1.02 -8.02 -0.58
CA ASN A 31 0.33 -9.13 0.07
C ASN A 31 0.33 -8.96 1.59
N ILE A 32 -0.84 -9.10 2.20
CA ILE A 32 -1.03 -9.22 3.66
C ILE A 32 -1.21 -10.70 4.05
N GLY A 33 -1.76 -11.50 3.13
CA GLY A 33 -1.99 -12.93 3.31
C GLY A 33 -3.06 -13.32 4.32
N ARG A 34 -3.78 -12.36 4.91
CA ARG A 34 -4.96 -12.57 5.73
C ARG A 34 -5.93 -11.41 5.56
N GLU A 35 -7.19 -11.63 5.89
CA GLU A 35 -8.12 -10.53 6.14
C GLU A 35 -7.60 -9.73 7.35
N ALA A 36 -7.21 -8.48 7.09
CA ALA A 36 -6.71 -7.56 8.09
C ALA A 36 -7.49 -6.25 7.96
N GLY A 37 -8.07 -5.80 9.08
CA GLY A 37 -9.09 -4.76 9.07
C GLY A 37 -10.48 -5.32 8.74
N THR A 38 -11.50 -4.48 8.93
CA THR A 38 -12.89 -4.76 8.53
C THR A 38 -13.13 -4.25 7.10
N SER A 39 -12.34 -3.27 6.66
CA SER A 39 -12.44 -2.58 5.37
C SER A 39 -11.07 -2.20 4.80
N LEU A 40 -11.02 -1.88 3.51
CA LEU A 40 -9.87 -1.28 2.84
C LEU A 40 -9.53 0.09 3.42
N ASP A 41 -10.52 0.83 3.93
CA ASP A 41 -10.31 2.08 4.67
C ASP A 41 -9.45 1.88 5.93
N ASP A 42 -9.64 0.77 6.66
CA ASP A 42 -8.79 0.45 7.82
C ASP A 42 -7.33 0.24 7.40
N ILE A 43 -7.12 -0.42 6.26
CA ILE A 43 -5.79 -0.65 5.69
C ILE A 43 -5.19 0.67 5.22
N ALA A 44 -5.98 1.52 4.55
CA ALA A 44 -5.57 2.84 4.12
C ALA A 44 -5.17 3.71 5.32
N LEU A 45 -5.94 3.68 6.41
CA LEU A 45 -5.64 4.38 7.65
C LEU A 45 -4.36 3.86 8.30
N PHE A 46 -4.14 2.54 8.28
CA PHE A 46 -2.90 1.92 8.78
C PHE A 46 -1.68 2.31 7.94
N ILE A 47 -1.82 2.40 6.62
CA ILE A 47 -0.77 2.90 5.73
C ILE A 47 -0.53 4.39 5.98
N GLU A 48 -1.58 5.17 6.19
CA GLU A 48 -1.50 6.61 6.39
C GLU A 48 -0.83 6.97 7.72
N LYS A 49 -1.10 6.22 8.81
CA LYS A 49 -0.60 6.52 10.15
C LYS A 49 0.52 5.58 10.58
N ASP A 50 1.63 6.15 11.03
CA ASP A 50 2.69 5.46 11.75
C ASP A 50 2.92 6.09 13.12
N SER A 51 3.06 5.26 14.15
CA SER A 51 3.24 5.74 15.52
C SER A 51 4.60 6.37 15.78
N VAL A 52 5.60 6.09 14.93
CA VAL A 52 6.98 6.61 15.06
C VAL A 52 7.21 7.74 14.06
N TYR A 53 6.79 7.56 12.81
CA TYR A 53 7.06 8.51 11.73
C TYR A 53 5.92 9.50 11.44
N GLY A 54 4.82 9.42 12.17
CA GLY A 54 3.66 10.30 12.00
C GLY A 54 2.82 9.90 10.80
N ALA A 55 2.31 10.87 10.05
CA ALA A 55 1.40 10.61 8.93
C ALA A 55 2.11 10.65 7.58
N LEU A 56 1.66 9.81 6.64
CA LEU A 56 2.21 9.69 5.29
C LEU A 56 2.20 11.03 4.55
N HIS A 57 1.12 11.80 4.64
CA HIS A 57 1.04 13.10 3.96
C HIS A 57 2.15 14.05 4.45
N ASN A 58 2.41 14.10 5.77
CA ASN A 58 3.49 14.90 6.34
C ASN A 58 4.87 14.39 5.92
N TYR A 59 5.04 13.06 5.84
CA TYR A 59 6.27 12.45 5.35
C TYR A 59 6.59 12.86 3.90
N LEU A 60 5.56 12.99 3.04
CA LEU A 60 5.73 13.33 1.63
C LEU A 60 5.85 14.83 1.36
N HIS A 61 4.97 15.65 1.95
CA HIS A 61 4.80 17.07 1.58
C HIS A 61 4.99 18.04 2.76
N GLY A 62 5.40 17.55 3.94
CA GLY A 62 5.66 18.37 5.12
C GLY A 62 4.38 18.99 5.73
N CYS A 63 4.53 20.14 6.39
CA CYS A 63 3.49 20.72 7.25
C CYS A 63 2.23 21.23 6.54
N ARG A 64 2.26 21.38 5.20
CA ARG A 64 1.11 21.83 4.39
C ARG A 64 0.47 20.69 3.60
N ALA A 65 0.83 19.45 3.94
CA ALA A 65 0.36 18.30 3.23
C ALA A 65 -1.14 18.07 3.42
N GLN A 66 -1.79 17.62 2.35
CA GLN A 66 -3.17 17.14 2.36
C GLN A 66 -3.19 15.62 2.27
N ARG A 67 -4.36 15.01 2.52
CA ARG A 67 -4.53 13.57 2.40
C ARG A 67 -4.14 13.11 1.00
N VAL A 68 -3.28 12.09 0.90
CA VAL A 68 -2.69 11.61 -0.36
C VAL A 68 -3.27 10.28 -0.85
N ILE A 69 -4.16 9.67 -0.07
CA ILE A 69 -4.82 8.41 -0.42
C ILE A 69 -6.19 8.72 -1.01
N GLU A 70 -6.41 8.24 -2.22
CA GLU A 70 -7.58 8.50 -3.06
C GLU A 70 -8.06 7.20 -3.74
N ASP A 71 -9.23 7.25 -4.37
CA ASP A 71 -9.78 6.18 -5.24
C ASP A 71 -9.76 4.77 -4.61
N LEU A 72 -10.42 4.63 -3.46
CA LEU A 72 -10.55 3.36 -2.72
C LEU A 72 -11.60 2.46 -3.40
N ASP A 73 -11.15 1.38 -4.04
CA ASP A 73 -11.99 0.32 -4.59
C ASP A 73 -11.89 -0.93 -3.72
N GLU A 74 -12.83 -1.08 -2.77
CA GLU A 74 -12.91 -2.24 -1.87
C GLU A 74 -13.01 -3.57 -2.62
N ARG A 75 -13.78 -3.60 -3.73
CA ARG A 75 -14.04 -4.83 -4.49
C ARG A 75 -12.77 -5.37 -5.12
N LYS A 76 -11.93 -4.47 -5.63
CA LYS A 76 -10.63 -4.83 -6.24
C LYS A 76 -9.48 -4.81 -5.23
N GLY A 77 -9.68 -4.28 -4.02
CA GLY A 77 -8.62 -4.07 -3.05
C GLY A 77 -7.57 -3.06 -3.52
N ARG A 78 -7.98 -2.07 -4.32
CA ARG A 78 -7.09 -1.10 -4.96
C ARG A 78 -7.30 0.29 -4.38
N MET A 79 -6.22 1.04 -4.26
CA MET A 79 -6.24 2.46 -3.89
C MET A 79 -5.17 3.22 -4.66
N VAL A 80 -5.26 4.54 -4.71
CA VAL A 80 -4.21 5.40 -5.28
C VAL A 80 -3.56 6.17 -4.14
N ILE A 81 -2.23 6.09 -4.04
CA ILE A 81 -1.44 6.77 -3.01
C ILE A 81 -0.44 7.68 -3.69
N ASN A 82 -0.57 9.00 -3.49
CA ASN A 82 0.30 10.00 -4.09
C ASN A 82 0.46 9.83 -5.61
N GLY A 83 -0.63 9.47 -6.30
CA GLY A 83 -0.66 9.19 -7.74
C GLY A 83 -0.14 7.81 -8.17
N THR A 84 0.30 6.95 -7.23
CA THR A 84 0.76 5.59 -7.50
C THR A 84 -0.37 4.60 -7.20
N ALA A 85 -0.67 3.68 -8.13
CA ALA A 85 -1.66 2.64 -7.89
C ALA A 85 -1.12 1.59 -6.91
N VAL A 86 -1.92 1.23 -5.91
CA VAL A 86 -1.56 0.24 -4.89
C VAL A 86 -2.67 -0.81 -4.80
N THR A 87 -2.30 -2.08 -4.98
CA THR A 87 -3.21 -3.23 -4.93
C THR A 87 -2.88 -4.10 -3.72
N ILE A 88 -3.88 -4.42 -2.90
CA ILE A 88 -3.73 -5.17 -1.65
C ILE A 88 -4.32 -6.58 -1.80
N LEU A 89 -3.47 -7.59 -1.64
CA LEU A 89 -3.84 -9.01 -1.65
C LEU A 89 -4.03 -9.51 -0.21
N ARG A 90 -5.20 -10.08 0.09
CA ARG A 90 -5.60 -10.45 1.47
C ARG A 90 -5.82 -11.97 1.68
N ARG A 91 -5.62 -12.80 0.64
CA ARG A 91 -6.06 -14.21 0.67
C ARG A 91 -4.97 -15.23 1.01
N HIS A 92 -3.78 -15.09 0.43
CA HIS A 92 -2.78 -16.15 0.47
C HIS A 92 -1.63 -15.84 1.44
N ARG A 93 -1.50 -16.64 2.52
CA ARG A 93 -0.35 -16.56 3.44
C ARG A 93 0.93 -17.12 2.84
N ASN A 94 0.81 -18.21 2.09
CA ASN A 94 1.96 -18.89 1.54
C ASN A 94 2.44 -18.12 0.30
N PRO A 95 3.70 -17.64 0.26
CA PRO A 95 4.19 -16.81 -0.83
C PRO A 95 4.08 -17.47 -2.21
N ARG A 96 4.16 -18.80 -2.27
CA ARG A 96 4.07 -19.57 -3.51
C ARG A 96 2.67 -19.56 -4.13
N ASP A 97 1.64 -19.36 -3.30
CA ASP A 97 0.23 -19.41 -3.72
C ASP A 97 -0.26 -18.01 -4.15
N ILE A 98 0.59 -16.99 -4.02
CA ILE A 98 0.30 -15.63 -4.49
C ILE A 98 0.62 -15.57 -5.98
N ASN A 99 -0.36 -15.22 -6.79
CA ASN A 99 -0.21 -15.17 -8.24
C ASN A 99 0.45 -13.87 -8.73
N TRP A 100 1.74 -13.69 -8.41
CA TRP A 100 2.51 -12.49 -8.77
C TRP A 100 2.56 -12.25 -10.28
N LEU A 101 2.62 -13.32 -11.08
CA LEU A 101 2.70 -13.25 -12.53
C LEU A 101 1.47 -12.59 -13.15
N ASP A 102 0.26 -12.97 -12.72
CA ASP A 102 -1.00 -12.37 -13.19
C ASP A 102 -1.10 -10.89 -12.84
N HIS A 103 -0.47 -10.49 -11.73
CA HIS A 103 -0.38 -9.10 -11.33
C HIS A 103 0.70 -8.32 -12.09
N GLY A 104 1.56 -8.98 -12.88
CA GLY A 104 2.64 -8.37 -13.66
C GLY A 104 3.81 -7.89 -12.79
N VAL A 105 4.02 -8.53 -11.66
CA VAL A 105 5.12 -8.30 -10.70
C VAL A 105 6.33 -9.16 -11.06
#